data_AF-A0A7X9C1Q8-F1
#
_entry.id   AF-A0A7X9C1Q8-F1
#
_cell.length_a   1.000
_cell.length_b   1.000
_cell.length_c   1.000
_cell.angle_alpha   90.00
_cell.angle_beta   90.00
_cell.angle_gamma   90.00
#
_symmetry.space_group_name_H-M   'P 1'
#
loop_
_entity.id
_entity.type
_entity.pdbx_description
1 polymer ?
#
loop_
_entity_poly.entity_id
_entity_poly.type
_entity_poly.pdbx_seq_one_letter_code
_entity_poly.pdbx_strand_id
1 'polypeptide(L)'
;MAEGLTFEESFNKLLERDQTSPSDSERRALFYILSGNKDLYQKVNGIFDFEKVDFCEGAYRMVKLAFNLYNGSPAPDPLELFSGLDEYNFRLAVNALFLRFGFEE
;
A
#
# COMPACT_ATOMS: atom_id res chain seq x y z
N MET A 1 14.26 -23.41 4.60
CA MET A 1 13.31 -22.40 5.11
C MET A 1 12.74 -21.71 3.89
N ALA A 2 11.42 -21.63 3.74
CA ALA A 2 10.84 -20.96 2.57
C ALA A 2 11.22 -19.47 2.62
N GLU A 3 12.01 -19.01 1.64
CA GLU A 3 12.27 -17.59 1.47
C GLU A 3 10.92 -16.88 1.26
N GLY A 4 10.71 -15.79 2.01
CA GLY A 4 9.49 -14.98 1.85
C GLY A 4 9.46 -14.35 0.46
N LEU A 5 8.25 -14.06 -0.04
CA LEU A 5 8.09 -13.40 -1.34
C LEU A 5 8.81 -12.05 -1.36
N THR A 6 9.38 -11.71 -2.51
CA THR A 6 9.91 -10.37 -2.76
C THR A 6 8.77 -9.35 -2.87
N PHE A 7 9.13 -8.07 -2.83
CA PHE A 7 8.19 -6.98 -3.08
C PHE A 7 7.52 -7.12 -4.45
N GLU A 8 8.32 -7.35 -5.50
CA GLU A 8 7.84 -7.45 -6.88
C GLU A 8 6.86 -8.62 -7.06
N GLU A 9 7.18 -9.79 -6.49
CA GLU A 9 6.29 -10.95 -6.50
C GLU A 9 4.96 -10.65 -5.77
N SER A 10 5.03 -9.97 -4.64
CA SER A 10 3.85 -9.63 -3.85
C SER A 10 2.97 -8.60 -4.58
N PHE A 11 3.59 -7.61 -5.22
CA PHE A 11 2.91 -6.57 -5.98
C PHE A 11 2.23 -7.15 -7.23
N ASN A 12 2.96 -7.93 -8.03
CA ASN A 12 2.43 -8.56 -9.24
C ASN A 12 1.27 -9.50 -8.92
N LYS A 13 1.34 -10.28 -7.82
CA LYS A 13 0.23 -11.12 -7.37
C LYS A 13 -1.06 -10.34 -7.09
N LEU A 14 -0.96 -9.13 -6.53
CA LEU A 14 -2.15 -8.30 -6.28
C LEU A 14 -2.73 -7.74 -7.57
N LEU A 15 -1.88 -7.26 -8.48
CA LEU A 15 -2.30 -6.77 -9.80
C LEU A 15 -2.97 -7.87 -10.63
N GLU A 16 -2.39 -9.06 -10.65
CA GLU A 16 -2.93 -10.23 -11.36
C GLU A 16 -4.27 -10.66 -10.78
N ARG A 17 -4.39 -10.70 -9.45
CA ARG A 17 -5.63 -11.09 -8.76
C ARG A 17 -6.78 -10.16 -9.08
N ASP A 18 -6.53 -8.86 -9.12
CA ASP A 18 -7.54 -7.83 -9.40
C ASP A 18 -7.77 -7.60 -10.91
N GLN A 19 -6.88 -8.13 -11.76
CA GLN A 19 -6.83 -7.83 -13.20
C GLN A 19 -6.61 -6.34 -13.48
N THR A 20 -5.75 -5.71 -12.68
CA THR A 20 -5.48 -4.27 -12.76
C THR A 20 -4.83 -3.90 -14.08
N SER A 21 -5.36 -2.85 -14.72
CA SER A 21 -4.74 -2.29 -15.93
C SER A 21 -3.37 -1.67 -15.60
N PRO A 22 -2.35 -1.80 -16.48
CA PRO A 22 -1.09 -1.08 -16.32
C PRO A 22 -1.24 0.45 -16.22
N SER A 23 -2.33 1.00 -16.78
CA SER A 23 -2.65 2.43 -16.75
C SER A 23 -3.44 2.87 -15.52
N ASP A 24 -3.86 1.95 -14.65
CA ASP A 24 -4.66 2.24 -13.45
C ASP A 24 -3.72 2.60 -12.29
N SER A 25 -3.28 3.86 -12.25
CA SER A 25 -2.32 4.31 -11.24
C SER A 25 -2.95 4.39 -9.83
N GLU A 26 -4.28 4.54 -9.74
CA GLU A 26 -5.07 4.44 -8.51
C GLU A 26 -4.84 3.10 -7.81
N ARG A 27 -5.17 1.99 -8.49
CA ARG A 27 -5.07 0.64 -7.94
C ARG A 27 -3.63 0.20 -7.79
N ARG A 28 -2.76 0.58 -8.72
CA ARG A 28 -1.32 0.31 -8.60
C ARG A 28 -0.75 0.96 -7.33
N ALA A 29 -1.10 2.21 -7.01
CA ALA A 29 -0.64 2.86 -5.78
C ALA A 29 -1.15 2.17 -4.51
N LEU A 30 -2.42 1.74 -4.49
CA LEU A 30 -2.99 0.93 -3.40
C LEU A 30 -2.16 -0.34 -3.18
N PHE A 31 -1.96 -1.13 -4.24
CA PHE A 31 -1.27 -2.41 -4.14
C PHE A 31 0.21 -2.26 -3.85
N TYR A 32 0.85 -1.18 -4.29
CA TYR A 32 2.25 -0.90 -3.98
C TYR A 32 2.46 -0.76 -2.47
N ILE A 33 1.57 -0.04 -1.78
CA ILE A 33 1.62 0.07 -0.31
C ILE A 33 1.33 -1.28 0.35
N LEU A 34 0.27 -1.98 -0.08
CA LEU A 34 -0.14 -3.24 0.53
C LEU A 34 0.89 -4.36 0.33
N SER A 35 1.59 -4.41 -0.81
CA SER A 35 2.66 -5.39 -1.07
C SER A 35 4.01 -5.01 -0.45
N GLY A 36 4.28 -3.72 -0.29
CA GLY A 36 5.51 -3.21 0.32
C GLY A 36 5.58 -3.44 1.81
N ASN A 37 4.48 -3.39 2.53
CA ASN A 37 4.49 -3.69 3.96
C ASN A 37 4.13 -5.15 4.21
N LYS A 38 5.07 -5.93 4.76
CA LYS A 38 4.88 -7.38 5.01
C LYS A 38 3.67 -7.70 5.90
N ASP A 39 3.40 -6.90 6.92
CA ASP A 39 2.23 -7.08 7.81
C ASP A 39 0.93 -6.81 7.04
N LEU A 40 0.90 -5.75 6.23
CA LEU A 40 -0.26 -5.44 5.38
C LEU A 40 -0.50 -6.54 4.33
N TYR A 41 0.55 -7.04 3.68
CA TYR A 41 0.42 -8.09 2.68
C TYR A 41 -0.14 -9.38 3.28
N GLN A 42 0.32 -9.76 4.47
CA GLN A 42 -0.22 -10.92 5.19
C GLN A 42 -1.71 -10.78 5.54
N LYS A 43 -2.20 -9.54 5.65
CA LYS A 43 -3.57 -9.19 6.00
C LYS A 43 -4.41 -8.73 4.79
N VAL A 44 -3.87 -8.85 3.56
CA VAL A 44 -4.47 -8.25 2.36
C VAL A 44 -5.87 -8.79 2.05
N ASN A 45 -6.15 -10.05 2.37
CA ASN A 45 -7.50 -10.61 2.19
C ASN A 45 -8.51 -9.94 3.11
N GLY A 46 -8.21 -9.82 4.41
CA GLY A 46 -9.07 -9.12 5.35
C GLY A 46 -9.26 -7.63 4.99
N ILE A 47 -8.23 -6.98 4.43
CA ILE A 47 -8.33 -5.61 3.91
C ILE A 47 -9.31 -5.54 2.73
N PHE A 48 -9.23 -6.49 1.79
CA PHE A 48 -10.10 -6.55 0.61
C PHE A 48 -11.55 -6.90 0.94
N ASP A 49 -11.74 -7.86 1.84
CA ASP A 49 -13.04 -8.36 2.25
C ASP A 49 -13.72 -7.42 3.26
N PHE A 50 -13.10 -6.25 3.54
CA PHE A 50 -13.56 -5.25 4.50
C PHE A 50 -13.81 -5.84 5.90
N GLU A 51 -13.02 -6.86 6.26
CA GLU A 51 -13.06 -7.47 7.58
C GLU A 51 -12.40 -6.54 8.62
N LYS A 52 -12.70 -6.81 9.89
CA LYS A 52 -12.02 -6.12 10.98
C LYS A 52 -10.59 -6.65 11.09
N VAL A 53 -9.64 -5.84 10.63
CA VAL A 53 -8.21 -6.15 10.68
C VAL A 53 -7.53 -5.25 11.73
N ASP A 54 -6.75 -5.87 12.62
CA ASP A 54 -5.96 -5.12 13.60
C ASP A 54 -4.61 -4.70 12.99
N PHE A 55 -4.29 -3.41 13.11
CA PHE A 55 -3.04 -2.81 12.62
C PHE A 55 -2.28 -2.14 13.76
N CYS A 56 -0.95 -2.12 13.67
CA CYS A 56 -0.18 -1.15 14.42
C CYS A 56 -0.40 0.26 13.83
N GLU A 57 -0.11 1.31 14.61
CA GLU A 57 -0.36 2.70 14.22
C GLU A 57 0.24 3.07 12.86
N GLY A 58 1.49 2.69 12.60
CA GLY A 58 2.15 2.95 11.31
C GLY A 58 1.49 2.21 10.14
N ALA A 59 1.15 0.93 10.31
CA ALA A 59 0.45 0.14 9.30
C ALA A 59 -0.96 0.70 9.01
N TYR A 60 -1.67 1.15 10.04
CA TYR A 60 -2.97 1.79 9.90
C TYR A 60 -2.88 3.08 9.06
N ARG A 61 -1.87 3.92 9.32
CA ARG A 61 -1.58 5.12 8.52
C ARG A 61 -1.29 4.78 7.05
N MET A 62 -0.50 3.73 6.81
CA MET A 62 -0.24 3.24 5.44
C MET A 62 -1.51 2.78 4.74
N VAL A 63 -2.42 2.06 5.42
CA VAL A 63 -3.73 1.69 4.85
C VAL A 63 -4.57 2.93 4.52
N LYS A 64 -4.60 3.92 5.41
CA LYS A 64 -5.33 5.18 5.19
C LYS A 64 -4.79 5.91 3.96
N LEU A 65 -3.46 6.01 3.82
CA LEU A 65 -2.83 6.54 2.61
C LEU A 65 -3.20 5.73 1.37
N ALA A 66 -3.12 4.39 1.43
CA ALA A 66 -3.38 3.54 0.27
C ALA A 66 -4.80 3.72 -0.28
N PHE A 67 -5.81 3.77 0.58
CA PHE A 67 -7.19 4.07 0.16
C PHE A 67 -7.36 5.53 -0.28
N ASN A 68 -6.63 6.48 0.31
CA ASN A 68 -6.64 7.86 -0.18
C ASN A 68 -6.10 7.96 -1.61
N LEU A 69 -4.99 7.29 -1.93
CA LEU A 69 -4.43 7.27 -3.28
C LEU A 69 -5.35 6.55 -4.28
N TYR A 70 -6.05 5.50 -3.84
CA TYR A 70 -7.00 4.77 -4.67
C TYR A 70 -8.24 5.59 -5.04
N ASN A 71 -8.93 6.17 -4.06
CA ASN A 71 -10.26 6.75 -4.28
C ASN A 71 -10.55 8.04 -3.52
N GLY A 72 -9.52 8.67 -2.94
CA GLY A 72 -9.67 9.91 -2.17
C GLY A 72 -10.26 9.73 -0.78
N SER A 73 -10.32 8.49 -0.24
CA SER A 73 -10.77 8.24 1.14
C SER A 73 -10.02 9.13 2.15
N PRO A 74 -10.68 9.61 3.22
CA PRO A 74 -10.03 10.47 4.20
C PRO A 74 -8.79 9.82 4.83
N ALA A 75 -7.67 10.54 4.78
CA ALA A 75 -6.41 10.20 5.42
C ALA A 75 -5.92 11.37 6.31
N PRO A 76 -5.01 11.10 7.26
CA PRO A 76 -4.32 12.15 8.01
C PRO A 76 -3.64 13.17 7.09
N ASP A 77 -3.43 14.39 7.58
CA ASP A 77 -2.62 15.37 6.86
C ASP A 77 -1.15 14.90 6.75
N PRO A 78 -0.32 15.51 5.89
CA PRO A 78 1.05 15.04 5.69
C PRO A 78 1.88 14.99 6.98
N LEU A 79 1.76 15.97 7.87
CA LEU A 79 2.55 16.00 9.10
C LEU A 79 2.15 14.84 10.02
N GLU A 80 0.84 14.64 10.21
CA GLU A 80 0.34 13.52 11.00
C GLU A 80 0.69 12.18 10.35
N LEU A 81 0.50 12.02 9.04
CA LEU A 81 0.78 10.79 8.33
C LEU A 81 2.25 10.39 8.46
N PHE A 82 3.17 11.28 8.04
CA PHE A 82 4.58 10.94 7.89
C PHE A 82 5.35 10.90 9.22
N SER A 83 4.93 11.64 10.25
CA SER A 83 5.61 11.64 11.55
C SER A 83 5.52 10.32 12.32
N GLY A 84 4.57 9.45 11.98
CA GLY A 84 4.41 8.13 12.62
C GLY A 84 4.91 6.96 11.80
N LEU A 85 5.59 7.20 10.68
CA LEU A 85 6.19 6.15 9.86
C LEU A 85 7.65 5.95 10.23
N ASP A 86 8.11 4.69 10.20
CA ASP A 86 9.54 4.40 10.14
C ASP A 86 10.11 4.75 8.76
N GLU A 87 11.44 4.75 8.64
CA GLU A 87 12.12 5.11 7.39
C GLU A 87 11.67 4.25 6.20
N TYR A 88 11.39 2.97 6.44
CA TYR A 88 10.96 2.05 5.39
C TYR A 88 9.57 2.42 4.87
N ASN A 89 8.59 2.56 5.76
CA ASN A 89 7.22 2.92 5.40
C ASN A 89 7.14 4.34 4.84
N PHE A 90 7.99 5.26 5.32
CA PHE A 90 8.11 6.61 4.74
C PHE A 90 8.52 6.54 3.27
N ARG A 91 9.58 5.80 2.93
CA ARG A 91 10.03 5.64 1.54
C ARG A 91 8.97 4.95 0.69
N LEU A 92 8.32 3.92 1.24
CA LEU A 92 7.25 3.21 0.56
C LEU A 92 6.07 4.15 0.22
N ALA A 93 5.67 5.00 1.17
CA ALA A 93 4.62 6.00 0.98
C ALA A 93 4.97 7.04 -0.10
N VAL A 94 6.21 7.53 -0.12
CA VAL A 94 6.69 8.47 -1.15
C VAL A 94 6.72 7.84 -2.53
N ASN A 95 7.21 6.60 -2.65
CA ASN A 95 7.23 5.90 -3.93
C ASN A 95 5.81 5.63 -4.45
N ALA A 96 4.86 5.30 -3.56
CA ALA A 96 3.46 5.13 -3.93
C ALA A 96 2.82 6.43 -4.45
N LEU A 97 3.22 7.60 -3.91
CA LEU A 97 2.81 8.90 -4.44
C LEU A 97 3.37 9.12 -5.86
N PHE A 98 4.64 8.82 -6.10
CA PHE A 98 5.22 8.93 -7.44
C PHE A 98 4.52 8.01 -8.45
N LEU A 99 4.26 6.75 -8.07
CA LEU A 99 3.48 5.83 -8.88
C LEU A 99 2.08 6.37 -9.18
N ARG A 100 1.36 6.91 -8.18
CA ARG A 100 0.01 7.46 -8.36
C ARG A 100 -0.03 8.57 -9.41
N PHE A 101 0.97 9.45 -9.40
CA PHE A 101 1.03 10.63 -10.27
C PHE A 101 1.87 10.43 -11.54
N GLY A 102 2.35 9.21 -11.79
CA GLY A 102 3.11 8.88 -13.01
C GLY A 102 4.52 9.47 -13.05
N PHE A 103 5.14 9.65 -11.88
CA PHE A 103 6.53 10.11 -11.71
C PHE A 103 7.50 8.95 -11.46
N GLU A 104 7.19 7.74 -11.91
CA GLU A 104 8.11 6.61 -11.84
C GLU A 104 9.32 6.89 -12.76
N GLU A 105 10.54 6.92 -12.20
CA GLU A 105 11.80 7.01 -12.96
C GLU A 105 12.25 5.65 -13.52
#